data_AF-A0A328HEL2-F1
#
_entry.id   AF-A0A328HEL2-F1
#
_cell.length_a   1.000
_cell.length_b   1.000
_cell.length_c   1.000
_cell.angle_alpha   90.00
_cell.angle_beta   90.00
_cell.angle_gamma   90.00
#
_symmetry.space_group_name_H-M   'P 1'
#
loop_
_entity.id
_entity.type
_entity.pdbx_description
1 polymer ?
#
loop_
_entity_poly.entity_id
_entity_poly.type
_entity_poly.pdbx_seq_one_letter_code
_entity_poly.pdbx_strand_id
1 'polypeptide(L)'
;MTATLELEDLATGYAAGWHRVCAVEDLELAWGEAALVAGRQVALFRTGPGEVFAVAQEDPATGAFVMARGILGSRGMRPTIASPLHKEVYDLETGECFGNGELRLPAFSTRIVDGFIEVEL
;
A
#
# COMPACT_ATOMS: atom_id res chain seq x y z
N MET A 1 -35.76 -21.56 10.94
CA MET A 1 -35.30 -20.73 9.81
C MET A 1 -34.45 -19.64 10.42
N THR A 2 -33.19 -19.98 10.69
CA THR A 2 -32.25 -19.11 11.39
C THR A 2 -30.96 -19.27 10.63
N ALA A 3 -30.63 -18.27 9.81
CA ALA A 3 -29.34 -18.23 9.13
C ALA A 3 -28.31 -17.80 10.16
N THR A 4 -27.40 -18.70 10.50
CA THR A 4 -26.15 -18.39 11.18
C THR A 4 -25.33 -17.60 10.17
N LEU A 5 -25.26 -16.28 10.35
CA LEU A 5 -24.26 -15.47 9.64
C LEU A 5 -22.92 -15.82 10.27
N GLU A 6 -22.12 -16.59 9.54
CA GLU A 6 -20.73 -16.86 9.89
C GLU A 6 -20.00 -15.52 10.05
N LEU A 7 -19.32 -15.34 11.18
CA LEU A 7 -18.62 -14.13 11.60
C LEU A 7 -17.42 -13.75 10.70
N GLU A 8 -17.29 -14.36 9.53
CA GLU A 8 -16.17 -14.17 8.60
C GLU A 8 -16.29 -12.87 7.79
N ASP A 9 -17.48 -12.26 7.72
CA ASP A 9 -17.77 -11.09 6.88
C ASP A 9 -17.60 -9.73 7.59
N LEU A 10 -17.06 -9.72 8.83
CA LEU A 10 -16.74 -8.49 9.57
C LEU A 10 -15.26 -8.09 9.48
N ALA A 11 -14.46 -8.80 8.69
CA ALA A 11 -13.06 -8.47 8.45
C ALA A 11 -12.91 -7.40 7.36
N THR A 12 -13.30 -6.16 7.67
CA THR A 12 -13.15 -4.94 6.83
C THR A 12 -13.75 -5.09 5.42
N GLY A 13 -14.98 -4.61 5.23
CA GLY A 13 -15.81 -4.78 4.02
C GLY A 13 -15.27 -4.18 2.72
N TYR A 14 -14.10 -4.64 2.27
CA TYR A 14 -13.53 -4.38 0.97
C TYR A 14 -13.73 -5.64 0.12
N ALA A 15 -14.19 -5.48 -1.12
CA ALA A 15 -14.29 -6.61 -2.03
C ALA A 15 -12.89 -7.21 -2.21
N ALA A 16 -12.70 -8.48 -1.83
CA ALA A 16 -11.41 -9.14 -1.93
C ALA A 16 -10.99 -9.36 -3.39
N GLY A 17 -9.67 -9.40 -3.64
CA GLY A 17 -9.08 -9.78 -4.93
C GLY A 17 -8.43 -8.62 -5.68
N TRP A 18 -8.24 -8.80 -6.99
CA TRP A 18 -7.50 -7.86 -7.84
C TRP A 18 -8.38 -6.70 -8.32
N HIS A 19 -7.90 -5.48 -8.09
CA HIS A 19 -8.59 -4.24 -8.48
C HIS A 19 -7.70 -3.40 -9.38
N ARG A 20 -8.21 -3.04 -10.56
CA ARG A 20 -7.55 -2.09 -11.47
C ARG A 20 -7.65 -0.67 -10.91
N VAL A 21 -6.51 0.03 -10.82
CA VAL A 21 -6.44 1.35 -10.16
C VAL A 21 -6.25 2.48 -11.17
N CYS A 22 -5.13 2.53 -11.90
CA CYS A 22 -4.82 3.55 -12.89
C CYS A 22 -3.83 3.02 -13.94
N ALA A 23 -3.55 3.80 -14.99
CA ALA A 23 -2.46 3.46 -15.91
C ALA A 23 -1.11 3.61 -15.20
N VAL A 24 -0.12 2.81 -15.59
CA VAL A 24 1.26 2.93 -15.05
C VAL A 24 1.89 4.28 -15.39
N GLU A 25 1.47 4.87 -16.50
CA GLU A 25 1.96 6.15 -17.02
C GLU A 25 1.43 7.35 -16.22
N ASP A 26 0.31 7.18 -15.50
CA ASP A 26 -0.25 8.21 -14.62
C ASP A 26 0.55 8.32 -13.30
N LEU A 27 1.36 7.30 -12.98
CA LEU A 27 2.30 7.35 -11.85
C LEU A 27 3.66 7.88 -12.29
N GLU A 28 3.98 9.06 -11.77
CA GLU A 28 5.31 9.64 -11.88
C GLU A 28 6.34 8.79 -11.11
N LEU A 29 7.55 8.72 -11.65
CA LEU A 29 8.60 7.90 -11.06
C LEU A 29 9.01 8.49 -9.71
N ALA A 30 9.15 7.61 -8.71
CA ALA A 30 9.53 7.93 -7.35
C ALA A 30 8.60 8.93 -6.63
N TRP A 31 7.37 9.10 -7.12
CA TRP A 31 6.35 9.94 -6.51
C TRP A 31 5.18 9.08 -6.05
N GLY A 32 4.74 9.26 -4.80
CA GLY A 32 3.64 8.50 -4.24
C GLY A 32 2.28 9.09 -4.58
N GLU A 33 1.29 8.27 -4.92
CA GLU A 33 -0.08 8.73 -5.13
C GLU A 33 -1.07 7.95 -4.26
N ALA A 34 -2.04 8.67 -3.68
CA ALA A 34 -3.08 8.05 -2.87
C ALA A 34 -4.27 7.65 -3.77
N ALA A 35 -4.76 6.43 -3.61
CA ALA A 35 -5.92 5.92 -4.34
C ALA A 35 -6.96 5.33 -3.39
N LEU A 36 -8.23 5.45 -3.75
CA LEU A 36 -9.34 4.79 -3.07
C LEU A 36 -9.74 3.55 -3.89
N VAL A 37 -9.47 2.36 -3.36
CA VAL A 37 -9.66 1.08 -4.06
C VAL A 37 -10.59 0.20 -3.23
N ALA A 38 -11.75 -0.14 -3.79
CA ALA A 38 -12.81 -0.89 -3.11
C ALA A 38 -13.22 -0.33 -1.73
N GLY A 39 -13.02 0.97 -1.47
CA GLY A 39 -13.26 1.63 -0.18
C GLY A 39 -12.04 1.77 0.73
N ARG A 40 -10.91 1.14 0.39
CA ARG A 40 -9.64 1.22 1.13
C ARG A 40 -8.72 2.29 0.54
N GLN A 41 -8.09 3.10 1.38
CA GLN A 41 -7.08 4.05 0.95
C GLN A 41 -5.71 3.37 0.87
N VAL A 42 -5.10 3.40 -0.31
CA VAL A 42 -3.78 2.83 -0.59
C VAL A 42 -2.84 3.91 -1.12
N ALA A 43 -1.56 3.79 -0.82
CA ALA A 43 -0.49 4.59 -1.41
C ALA A 43 0.21 3.74 -2.47
N LEU A 44 0.28 4.25 -3.70
CA LEU A 44 0.99 3.63 -4.81
C LEU A 44 2.31 4.35 -5.06
N PHE A 45 3.36 3.58 -5.36
CA PHE A 45 4.67 4.09 -5.69
C PHE A 45 5.21 3.36 -6.91
N ARG A 46 5.69 4.10 -7.90
CA ARG A 46 6.44 3.55 -9.03
C ARG A 46 7.92 3.80 -8.82
N THR A 47 8.71 2.75 -8.64
CA THR A 47 10.16 2.85 -8.42
C THR A 47 10.97 2.55 -9.67
N GLY A 48 10.34 1.96 -10.69
CA GLY A 48 10.95 1.67 -11.99
C GLY A 48 9.91 1.48 -13.11
N PRO A 49 10.34 1.20 -14.35
CA PRO A 49 9.45 1.04 -15.51
C PRO A 49 8.34 -0.02 -15.34
N GLY A 50 8.60 -1.07 -14.56
CA GLY A 50 7.64 -2.12 -14.25
C GLY A 50 7.62 -2.51 -12.77
N GLU A 51 8.13 -1.62 -11.91
CA GLU A 51 8.22 -1.86 -10.48
C GLU A 51 7.30 -0.86 -9.78
N VAL A 52 6.22 -1.41 -9.20
CA VAL A 52 5.18 -0.67 -8.49
C VAL A 52 5.00 -1.34 -7.15
N PHE A 53 4.80 -0.55 -6.11
CA PHE A 53 4.47 -1.00 -4.76
C PHE A 53 3.18 -0.34 -4.31
N ALA A 54 2.38 -1.09 -3.56
CA ALA A 54 1.17 -0.60 -2.92
C ALA A 54 1.23 -0.87 -1.42
N VAL A 55 0.91 0.14 -0.61
CA VAL A 55 0.84 0.02 0.85
C VAL A 55 -0.40 0.74 1.37
N ALA A 56 -0.76 0.56 2.64
CA ALA A 56 -1.82 1.34 3.25
C ALA A 56 -1.48 2.83 3.22
N GLN A 57 -2.46 3.68 2.93
CA GLN A 57 -2.27 5.13 3.01
C GLN A 57 -2.13 5.62 4.47
N GLU A 58 -2.70 4.86 5.42
CA GLU A 58 -2.62 5.11 6.85
C GLU A 58 -1.24 4.75 7.42
N ASP A 59 -0.61 5.69 8.11
CA ASP A 59 0.63 5.48 8.85
C ASP A 59 0.34 4.71 10.15
N PRO A 60 0.89 3.49 10.35
CA PRO A 60 0.66 2.67 11.54
C PRO A 60 1.03 3.36 12.87
N ALA A 61 1.97 4.30 12.85
CA ALA A 61 2.41 4.99 14.05
C ALA A 61 1.44 6.07 14.53
N THR A 62 0.64 6.64 13.62
CA THR A 62 -0.15 7.85 13.90
C THR A 62 -1.63 7.74 13.54
N GLY A 63 -2.02 6.75 12.74
CA GLY A 63 -3.37 6.65 12.17
C GLY A 63 -3.67 7.71 11.10
N ALA A 64 -2.68 8.50 10.69
CA ALA A 64 -2.86 9.55 9.69
C ALA A 64 -2.72 8.99 8.27
N PHE A 65 -3.60 9.41 7.36
CA PHE A 65 -3.61 8.98 5.95
C PHE A 65 -2.60 9.77 5.11
N VAL A 66 -1.31 9.54 5.34
CA VAL A 66 -0.23 10.38 4.80
C VAL A 66 0.84 9.63 4.00
N MET A 67 0.80 8.29 3.92
CA MET A 67 1.94 7.51 3.41
C MET A 67 2.35 7.86 1.97
N ALA A 68 1.42 8.20 1.06
CA ALA A 68 1.72 8.68 -0.29
C ALA A 68 2.59 9.97 -0.34
N ARG A 69 2.82 10.64 0.79
CA ARG A 69 3.70 11.82 0.90
C ARG A 69 5.07 11.48 1.49
N GLY A 70 5.33 10.20 1.76
CA GLY A 70 6.59 9.72 2.29
C GLY A 70 7.72 9.87 1.28
N ILE A 71 8.96 9.87 1.79
CA ILE A 71 10.16 9.94 0.96
C ILE A 71 10.61 8.51 0.69
N LEU A 72 10.76 8.16 -0.58
CA LEU A 72 11.32 6.89 -1.00
C LEU A 72 12.83 6.84 -0.74
N GLY A 73 13.33 5.66 -0.45
CA GLY A 73 14.74 5.39 -0.25
C GLY A 73 15.05 3.91 -0.44
N SER A 74 16.23 3.51 0.00
CA SER A 74 16.63 2.10 -0.01
C SER A 74 17.45 1.75 1.22
N ARG A 75 17.35 0.49 1.64
CA ARG A 75 18.25 -0.14 2.63
C ARG A 75 18.90 -1.35 1.99
N GLY A 76 20.07 -1.14 1.38
CA GLY A 76 20.67 -2.13 0.50
C GLY A 76 19.80 -2.32 -0.75
N MET A 77 19.34 -3.54 -0.99
CA MET A 77 18.44 -3.87 -2.12
C MET A 77 16.95 -3.70 -1.79
N ARG A 78 16.61 -3.37 -0.54
CA ARG A 78 15.22 -3.26 -0.08
C ARG A 78 14.68 -1.85 -0.36
N PRO A 79 13.62 -1.67 -1.16
CA PRO A 79 12.99 -0.37 -1.37
C PRO A 79 12.23 0.04 -0.11
N THR A 80 12.37 1.30 0.29
CA THR A 80 11.82 1.79 1.56
C THR A 80 11.03 3.07 1.39
N ILE A 81 10.14 3.34 2.34
CA ILE A 81 9.47 4.63 2.51
C ILE A 81 9.62 5.13 3.94
N ALA A 82 10.03 6.38 4.09
CA ALA A 82 9.99 7.08 5.37
C ALA A 82 8.62 7.78 5.54
N SER A 83 7.92 7.49 6.65
CA SER A 83 6.68 8.20 7.01
C SER A 83 6.91 9.72 7.04
N PRO A 84 6.00 10.55 6.51
CA PRO A 84 6.14 12.01 6.54
C PRO A 84 6.26 12.61 7.93
N LEU A 85 5.61 12.00 8.93
CA LEU A 85 5.42 12.60 10.25
C LEU A 85 6.60 12.29 11.17
N HIS A 86 6.81 11.02 11.51
CA HIS A 86 7.82 10.59 12.49
C HIS A 86 9.03 9.89 11.89
N LYS A 87 9.12 9.79 10.55
CA LYS A 87 10.26 9.23 9.83
C LYS A 87 10.56 7.77 10.13
N GLU A 88 9.59 7.03 10.67
CA GLU A 88 9.65 5.56 10.67
C GLU A 88 9.84 5.08 9.24
N VAL A 89 10.80 4.17 9.05
CA VAL A 89 11.19 3.67 7.73
C VAL A 89 10.62 2.28 7.55
N TYR A 90 9.76 2.12 6.56
CA TYR A 90 9.10 0.87 6.23
C TYR A 90 9.66 0.30 4.94
N ASP A 91 9.76 -1.01 4.87
CA ASP A 91 10.03 -1.74 3.64
C ASP A 91 8.76 -1.80 2.76
N LEU A 92 8.88 -1.43 1.48
CA LEU A 92 7.73 -1.35 0.57
C LEU A 92 7.21 -2.70 0.08
N GLU A 93 8.04 -3.74 0.09
CA GLU A 93 7.67 -5.08 -0.37
C GLU A 93 6.95 -5.86 0.73
N THR A 94 7.46 -5.76 1.95
CA THR A 94 7.05 -6.58 3.09
C THR A 94 6.22 -5.83 4.12
N GLY A 95 6.35 -4.50 4.19
CA GLY A 95 5.69 -3.66 5.19
C GLY A 95 6.40 -3.57 6.55
N GLU A 96 7.54 -4.23 6.72
CA GLU A 96 8.31 -4.23 7.97
C GLU A 96 8.82 -2.82 8.31
N CYS A 97 8.63 -2.38 9.56
CA CYS A 97 9.29 -1.19 10.07
C CYS A 97 10.71 -1.51 10.57
N PHE A 98 11.69 -0.75 10.10
CA PHE A 98 13.09 -0.94 10.45
C PHE A 98 13.50 -0.34 11.81
N GLY A 99 12.72 0.61 12.31
CA GLY A 99 12.98 1.30 13.58
C GLY A 99 12.26 0.67 14.77
N ASN A 100 11.06 0.11 14.53
CA ASN A 100 10.20 -0.44 15.56
C ASN A 100 9.48 -1.70 15.06
N GLY A 101 9.87 -2.88 15.55
CA GLY A 101 9.28 -4.16 15.15
C GLY A 101 7.82 -4.38 15.54
N GLU A 102 7.23 -3.51 16.36
CA GLU A 102 5.80 -3.53 16.69
C GLU A 102 4.95 -2.85 15.61
N LEU A 103 5.57 -2.00 14.77
CA LEU A 103 4.89 -1.32 13.67
C LEU A 103 5.02 -2.11 12.38
N ARG A 104 3.91 -2.21 11.65
CA ARG A 104 3.86 -2.84 10.34
C ARG A 104 2.94 -2.06 9.43
N LEU A 105 3.49 -1.62 8.30
CA LEU A 105 2.73 -0.97 7.24
C LEU A 105 2.11 -2.07 6.36
N PRO A 106 0.78 -2.19 6.22
CA PRO A 106 0.20 -3.18 5.31
C PRO A 106 0.69 -2.94 3.89
N ALA A 107 1.31 -3.96 3.29
CA ALA A 107 1.73 -3.98 1.89
C ALA A 107 0.78 -4.88 1.09
N PHE A 108 0.48 -4.49 -0.14
CA PHE A 108 -0.43 -5.18 -1.04
C PHE A 108 0.32 -5.67 -2.27
N SER A 109 -0.05 -6.85 -2.77
CA SER A 109 0.50 -7.33 -4.02
C SER A 109 0.02 -6.47 -5.18
N THR A 110 0.94 -6.19 -6.10
CA THR A 110 0.67 -5.38 -7.29
C THR A 110 1.09 -6.12 -8.54
N ARG A 111 0.38 -5.88 -9.64
CA ARG A 111 0.78 -6.34 -10.98
C ARG A 111 0.43 -5.31 -12.03
N ILE A 112 1.09 -5.38 -13.18
CA ILE A 112 0.76 -4.54 -14.34
C ILE A 112 0.14 -5.44 -15.40
N VAL A 113 -1.11 -5.15 -15.79
CA VAL A 113 -1.86 -5.87 -16.81
C VAL A 113 -2.32 -4.87 -17.87
N ASP A 114 -1.93 -5.09 -19.12
CA ASP A 114 -2.26 -4.23 -20.25
C ASP A 114 -1.96 -2.73 -20.03
N GLY A 115 -0.87 -2.43 -19.31
CA GLY A 115 -0.45 -1.06 -18.99
C GLY A 115 -1.12 -0.44 -17.76
N PHE A 116 -1.94 -1.21 -17.03
CA PHE A 116 -2.64 -0.74 -15.83
C PHE A 116 -2.16 -1.44 -14.59
N ILE A 117 -2.09 -0.70 -13.50
CA ILE A 117 -1.74 -1.21 -12.18
C ILE A 117 -2.99 -1.88 -11.59
N GLU A 118 -2.83 -3.11 -11.12
CA GLU A 118 -3.80 -3.81 -10.30
C GLU A 118 -3.23 -4.08 -8.91
N VAL A 119 -4.07 -3.93 -7.88
CA VAL A 119 -3.74 -4.14 -6.46
C VAL A 119 -4.62 -5.26 -5.91
N GLU A 120 -4.02 -6.20 -5.17
CA GLU A 120 -4.74 -7.26 -4.45
C GLU A 120 -5.10 -6.78 -3.03
N LEU A 121 -6.41 -6.70 -2.74
CA LEU A 121 -6.95 -6.27 -1.45
C LEU A 121 -7.52 -7.43 -0.62
#